data_AF-A0A9D0AE43-F1
#
_entry.id   AF-A0A9D0AE43-F1
#
_cell.length_a   1.000
_cell.length_b   1.000
_cell.length_c   1.000
_cell.angle_alpha   90.00
_cell.angle_beta   90.00
_cell.angle_gamma   90.00
#
_symmetry.space_group_name_H-M   'P 1'
#
loop_
_entity.id
_entity.type
_entity.pdbx_description
1 polymer ?
#
loop_
_entity_poly.entity_id
_entity_poly.type
_entity_poly.pdbx_seq_one_letter_code
_entity_poly.pdbx_strand_id
1 'polypeptide(L)'
;MTGDDWLNSSHTHTTFLDHVQKQMQEENEEDWQRIKKKYPSAKNALFVGTVGPIEETIAAQARQRSCDLIVIGPHRESKRLFNLRMEKGLRSRINTISFHKILPCPLLVAPLNADAD
;
A
#
# COMPACT_ATOMS: atom_id res chain seq x y z
N MET A 1 8.48 23.41 -36.22
CA MET A 1 7.96 22.28 -35.43
C MET A 1 8.63 22.36 -34.07
N THR A 2 8.06 23.16 -33.18
CA THR A 2 8.50 23.26 -31.78
C THR A 2 7.91 22.03 -31.09
N GLY A 3 8.75 21.06 -30.76
CA GLY A 3 8.34 19.89 -30.00
C GLY A 3 7.71 20.36 -28.69
N ASP A 4 6.47 19.95 -28.46
CA ASP A 4 5.71 20.32 -27.29
C ASP A 4 6.46 19.78 -26.06
N ASP A 5 6.98 20.69 -25.25
CA ASP A 5 7.85 20.43 -24.10
C ASP A 5 7.03 20.33 -22.80
N TRP A 6 5.82 19.81 -22.95
CA TRP A 6 4.78 19.59 -21.93
C TRP A 6 5.23 18.87 -20.65
N LEU A 7 6.34 18.10 -20.68
CA LEU A 7 6.93 17.45 -19.50
C LEU A 7 8.17 18.16 -18.95
N ASN A 8 8.71 19.17 -19.64
CA ASN A 8 9.95 19.87 -19.26
C ASN A 8 9.69 21.22 -18.59
N SER A 9 8.44 21.69 -18.53
CA SER A 9 8.09 22.77 -17.62
C SER A 9 7.92 22.20 -16.21
N SER A 10 8.73 22.67 -15.26
CA SER A 10 8.71 22.26 -13.86
C SER A 10 7.33 22.44 -13.22
N HIS A 11 6.52 23.36 -13.74
CA HIS A 11 5.13 23.55 -13.33
C HIS A 11 4.21 22.40 -13.77
N THR A 12 4.25 21.99 -15.05
CA THR A 12 3.41 20.88 -15.55
C THR A 12 3.81 19.55 -14.91
N HIS A 13 5.11 19.34 -14.66
CA HIS A 13 5.59 18.16 -13.94
C HIS A 13 5.03 18.10 -12.50
N THR A 14 5.04 19.23 -11.79
CA THR A 14 4.50 19.31 -10.41
C THR A 14 3.00 19.05 -10.40
N THR A 15 2.25 19.70 -11.30
CA THR A 15 0.79 19.49 -11.44
C THR A 15 0.43 18.03 -11.76
N PHE A 16 1.24 17.36 -12.58
CA PHE A 16 1.04 15.93 -12.87
C PHE A 16 1.30 15.07 -11.63
N LEU A 17 2.37 15.32 -10.88
CA LEU A 17 2.65 14.59 -9.64
C LEU A 17 1.54 14.78 -8.60
N ASP A 18 1.05 16.01 -8.42
CA ASP A 18 -0.06 16.32 -7.53
C ASP A 18 -1.33 15.58 -7.95
N HIS A 19 -1.62 15.54 -9.25
CA HIS A 19 -2.76 14.81 -9.79
C HIS A 19 -2.67 13.30 -9.50
N VAL A 20 -1.52 12.68 -9.76
CA VAL A 20 -1.29 11.25 -9.49
C VAL A 20 -1.39 10.96 -8.00
N GLN A 21 -0.79 11.81 -7.15
CA GLN A 21 -0.86 11.65 -5.70
C GLN A 21 -2.30 11.72 -5.20
N LYS A 22 -3.10 12.64 -5.73
CA LYS A 22 -4.52 12.76 -5.39
C LYS A 22 -5.29 11.50 -5.80
N GLN A 23 -5.08 10.97 -7.00
CA GLN A 23 -5.74 9.74 -7.45
C GLN A 23 -5.40 8.55 -6.53
N MET A 24 -4.14 8.40 -6.13
CA MET A 24 -3.75 7.33 -5.20
C MET A 24 -4.39 7.49 -3.82
N GLN A 25 -4.57 8.72 -3.35
CA GLN A 25 -5.26 8.98 -2.08
C GLN A 25 -6.76 8.65 -2.16
N GLU A 26 -7.40 8.97 -3.28
CA GLU A 26 -8.81 8.64 -3.52
C GLU A 26 -9.04 7.12 -3.53
N GLU A 27 -8.21 6.37 -4.27
CA GLU A 27 -8.28 4.89 -4.30
C GLU A 27 -8.11 4.27 -2.89
N ASN A 28 -7.15 4.78 -2.12
CA ASN A 28 -6.91 4.33 -0.74
C ASN A 28 -8.10 4.61 0.19
N GLU A 29 -8.75 5.77 0.03
CA GLU A 29 -9.92 6.12 0.85
C GLU A 29 -11.14 5.26 0.48
N GLU A 30 -11.36 4.99 -0.81
CA GLU A 30 -12.42 4.08 -1.25
C GLU A 30 -12.27 2.69 -0.62
N ASP A 31 -11.04 2.16 -0.61
CA ASP A 31 -10.71 0.89 0.04
C ASP A 31 -10.94 0.94 1.55
N TRP A 32 -10.56 2.04 2.20
CA TRP A 32 -10.78 2.23 3.63
C TRP A 32 -12.28 2.28 3.98
N GLN A 33 -13.10 2.95 3.15
CA GLN A 33 -14.54 2.97 3.33
C GLN A 33 -15.17 1.59 3.14
N ARG A 34 -14.70 0.82 2.16
CA ARG A 34 -15.09 -0.57 1.95
C ARG A 34 -14.78 -1.45 3.17
N ILE A 35 -13.60 -1.30 3.78
CA ILE A 35 -13.21 -2.01 5.01
C ILE A 35 -14.12 -1.63 6.18
N LYS A 36 -14.34 -0.33 6.41
CA LYS A 36 -15.24 0.16 7.49
C LYS A 36 -16.67 -0.36 7.36
N LYS A 37 -17.18 -0.48 6.12
CA LYS A 37 -18.51 -1.05 5.86
C LYS A 37 -18.57 -2.56 6.15
N LYS A 38 -17.53 -3.31 5.79
CA LYS A 38 -17.47 -4.76 5.99
C LYS A 38 -17.19 -5.15 7.44
N TYR A 39 -16.38 -4.37 8.14
CA TYR A 39 -15.91 -4.66 9.50
C TYR A 39 -16.21 -3.49 10.44
N PRO A 40 -17.32 -3.52 11.21
CA PRO A 40 -17.69 -2.44 12.12
C PRO A 40 -16.61 -2.09 13.17
N SER A 41 -15.80 -3.07 13.57
CA SER A 41 -14.67 -2.89 14.48
C SER A 41 -13.58 -1.97 13.92
N ALA A 42 -13.49 -1.83 12.59
CA ALA A 42 -12.51 -0.94 11.95
C ALA A 42 -12.77 0.55 12.25
N LYS A 43 -13.95 0.94 12.75
CA LYS A 43 -14.23 2.31 13.18
C LYS A 43 -13.30 2.82 14.29
N ASN A 44 -12.73 1.92 15.08
CA ASN A 44 -11.81 2.24 16.16
C ASN A 44 -10.35 2.28 15.69
N ALA A 45 -10.07 1.95 14.43
CA ALA A 45 -8.72 1.94 13.88
C ALA A 45 -8.38 3.30 13.25
N LEU A 46 -7.13 3.71 13.44
CA LEU A 46 -6.57 4.88 12.76
C LEU A 46 -6.07 4.47 11.37
N PHE A 47 -6.58 5.13 10.34
CA PHE A 47 -6.06 4.99 8.98
C PHE A 47 -4.88 5.94 8.76
N VAL A 48 -3.79 5.42 8.19
CA VAL A 48 -2.56 6.19 7.94
C VAL A 48 -2.10 5.94 6.51
N GLY A 49 -2.11 6.99 5.69
CA GLY A 49 -1.46 7.00 4.39
C GLY A 49 0.00 7.42 4.50
N THR A 50 0.92 6.66 3.92
CA THR A 50 2.35 7.00 3.86
C THR A 50 2.90 6.73 2.47
N VAL A 51 3.94 7.45 2.07
CA VAL A 51 4.64 7.28 0.79
C VAL A 51 6.09 6.94 1.07
N GLY A 52 6.60 5.89 0.42
CA GLY A 52 7.98 5.42 0.58
C GLY A 52 8.10 3.90 0.38
N PRO A 53 9.29 3.32 0.62
CA PRO A 53 9.48 1.87 0.58
C PRO A 53 8.59 1.18 1.63
N ILE A 54 7.85 0.15 1.21
CA ILE A 54 6.77 -0.47 1.99
C ILE A 54 7.27 -0.93 3.37
N GLU A 55 8.42 -1.60 3.41
CA GLU A 55 8.99 -2.16 4.63
C GLU A 55 9.42 -1.06 5.60
N GLU A 56 10.05 0.00 5.07
CA GLU A 56 10.56 1.11 5.85
C GLU A 56 9.43 1.95 6.43
N THR A 57 8.38 2.22 5.66
CA THR A 57 7.22 2.99 6.12
C THR A 57 6.45 2.23 7.20
N ILE A 58 6.25 0.93 7.05
CA ILE A 58 5.61 0.10 8.10
C ILE A 58 6.46 0.10 9.37
N ALA A 59 7.78 -0.16 9.26
CA ALA A 59 8.67 -0.19 10.41
C ALA A 59 8.79 1.19 11.09
N ALA A 60 8.77 2.29 10.34
CA ALA A 60 8.79 3.64 10.88
C ALA A 60 7.50 3.97 11.62
N GLN A 61 6.33 3.64 11.05
CA GLN A 61 5.03 3.85 11.72
C GLN A 61 4.89 3.01 12.98
N ALA A 62 5.31 1.74 12.94
CA ALA A 62 5.28 0.87 14.11
C ALA A 62 6.18 1.40 15.25
N ARG A 63 7.37 1.94 14.93
CA ARG A 63 8.23 2.62 15.93
C ARG A 63 7.59 3.89 16.48
N GLN A 64 7.13 4.77 15.60
CA GLN A 64 6.54 6.06 15.98
C GLN A 64 5.34 5.89 16.92
N ARG A 65 4.58 4.81 16.74
CA ARG A 65 3.36 4.52 17.50
C ARG A 65 3.57 3.53 18.64
N SER A 66 4.81 3.06 18.83
CA SER A 66 5.15 2.04 19.83
C SER A 66 4.24 0.80 19.72
N CYS A 67 4.06 0.29 18.51
CA CYS A 67 3.22 -0.88 18.27
C CYS A 67 3.86 -2.15 18.85
N ASP A 68 3.07 -2.96 19.56
CA ASP A 68 3.53 -4.24 20.12
C ASP A 68 3.52 -5.40 19.11
N LEU A 69 2.77 -5.26 18.02
CA LEU A 69 2.56 -6.31 17.00
C LEU A 69 2.27 -5.69 15.64
N ILE A 70 2.89 -6.22 14.58
CA ILE A 70 2.52 -5.96 13.19
C ILE A 70 1.75 -7.16 12.66
N VAL A 71 0.58 -6.93 12.06
CA VAL A 71 -0.22 -7.97 11.39
C VAL A 71 -0.29 -7.67 9.90
N ILE A 72 0.12 -8.63 9.06
CA ILE A 72 -0.01 -8.56 7.61
C ILE A 72 -0.79 -9.74 7.06
N GLY A 73 -1.38 -9.56 5.87
CA GLY A 73 -1.95 -10.67 5.12
C GLY A 73 -0.88 -11.64 4.59
N PRO A 74 -1.29 -12.82 4.11
CA PRO A 74 -0.37 -13.81 3.59
C PRO A 74 0.28 -13.32 2.29
N HIS A 75 1.46 -13.85 1.98
CA HIS A 75 2.09 -13.61 0.68
C HIS A 75 1.17 -14.09 -0.43
N ARG A 76 0.71 -13.19 -1.29
CA ARG A 76 -0.07 -13.56 -2.48
C ARG A 76 0.90 -13.86 -3.61
N GLU A 77 0.87 -15.07 -4.16
CA GLU A 77 1.65 -15.37 -5.37
C GLU A 77 1.14 -14.54 -6.56
N SER A 78 2.05 -14.03 -7.38
CA SER A 78 1.68 -13.51 -8.70
C SER A 78 1.45 -14.71 -9.60
N LYS A 79 0.19 -15.11 -9.82
CA LYS A 79 -0.11 -16.10 -10.87
C LYS A 79 0.21 -15.46 -12.24
N ARG A 80 1.44 -15.67 -12.71
CA ARG A 80 1.94 -15.30 -14.05
C ARG A 80 1.55 -16.32 -15.13
N LEU A 81 0.60 -17.20 -14.87
CA LEU A 81 0.11 -18.14 -15.87
C LEU A 81 -1.05 -17.53 -16.64
N PHE A 82 -0.68 -16.85 -17.74
CA PHE A 82 -1.42 -16.51 -18.96
C PHE A 82 -2.83 -15.88 -18.89
N ASN A 83 -3.58 -15.94 -17.79
CA ASN A 83 -5.00 -15.56 -17.74
C ASN A 83 -5.46 -14.94 -16.41
N LEU A 84 -4.57 -14.42 -15.55
CA LEU A 84 -5.01 -13.67 -14.37
C LEU A 84 -4.96 -12.16 -14.60
N ARG A 85 -6.15 -11.54 -14.56
CA ARG A 85 -6.33 -10.10 -14.38
C ARG A 85 -5.51 -9.66 -13.16
N MET A 86 -4.43 -8.93 -13.40
CA MET A 86 -3.77 -8.17 -12.35
C MET A 86 -4.83 -7.23 -11.76
N GLU A 87 -5.07 -7.29 -10.44
CA GLU A 87 -5.65 -6.13 -9.76
C GLU A 87 -4.66 -4.98 -10.01
N LYS A 88 -5.11 -3.96 -10.75
CA LYS A 88 -4.28 -2.80 -11.10
C LYS A 88 -3.66 -2.22 -9.81
N GLY A 89 -2.37 -1.90 -9.83
CA GLY A 89 -1.71 -1.10 -8.78
C GLY A 89 -0.65 -1.82 -7.92
N LEU A 90 -0.65 -3.15 -7.81
CA LEU A 90 0.24 -3.86 -6.86
C LEU A 90 1.52 -4.42 -7.52
N ARG A 91 2.38 -3.54 -8.04
CA ARG A 91 3.68 -3.95 -8.62
C ARG A 91 4.77 -4.12 -7.54
N SER A 92 4.75 -3.29 -6.50
CA SER A 92 5.66 -3.39 -5.35
C SER A 92 5.13 -4.38 -4.33
N ARG A 93 6.01 -5.25 -3.82
CA ARG A 93 5.68 -6.27 -2.82
C ARG A 93 6.64 -6.19 -1.66
N ILE A 94 6.20 -6.63 -0.49
CA ILE A 94 7.04 -6.80 0.69
C ILE A 94 8.11 -7.86 0.39
N ASN A 95 9.37 -7.49 0.58
CA ASN A 95 10.50 -8.39 0.67
C ASN A 95 10.69 -8.80 2.14
N THR A 96 10.37 -10.06 2.44
CA THR A 96 10.41 -10.58 3.81
C THR A 96 11.80 -10.52 4.43
N ILE A 97 12.87 -10.71 3.63
CA ILE A 97 14.25 -10.72 4.14
C ILE A 97 14.67 -9.31 4.57
N SER A 98 14.40 -8.29 3.77
CA SER A 98 14.70 -6.91 4.15
C SER A 98 13.80 -6.46 5.29
N PHE A 99 12.52 -6.80 5.25
CA PHE A 99 11.57 -6.40 6.28
C PHE A 99 11.97 -6.97 7.66
N HIS A 100 12.32 -8.27 7.72
CA HIS A 100 12.73 -8.93 8.95
C HIS A 100 13.93 -8.25 9.64
N LYS A 101 14.84 -7.64 8.87
CA LYS A 101 16.01 -6.93 9.43
C LYS A 101 15.65 -5.62 10.13
N ILE A 102 14.51 -5.03 9.81
CA ILE A 102 14.09 -3.71 10.31
C ILE A 102 12.83 -3.75 11.17
N LEU A 103 12.31 -4.95 11.47
CA LEU A 103 11.11 -5.14 12.29
C LEU A 103 11.33 -4.56 13.70
N PRO A 104 10.49 -3.61 14.15
CA PRO A 104 10.60 -3.06 15.49
C PRO A 104 9.85 -3.89 16.56
N CYS A 105 8.98 -4.80 16.13
CA CYS A 105 8.18 -5.67 16.98
C CYS A 105 7.80 -6.96 16.21
N PRO A 106 7.24 -7.98 16.88
CA PRO A 106 6.83 -9.23 16.23
C PRO A 106 5.93 -9.00 15.01
N LEU A 107 6.11 -9.85 14.00
CA LEU A 107 5.30 -9.89 12.79
C LEU A 107 4.42 -11.14 12.78
N LEU A 108 3.10 -10.94 12.76
CA LEU A 108 2.11 -11.98 12.54
C LEU A 108 1.64 -11.96 11.07
N VAL A 109 1.77 -13.10 10.40
CA VAL A 109 1.20 -13.31 9.07
C VAL A 109 -0.14 -14.02 9.23
N ALA A 110 -1.23 -13.31 8.97
CA ALA A 110 -2.56 -13.90 9.00
C ALA A 110 -2.70 -14.92 7.86
N PRO A 111 -3.19 -16.14 8.12
CA PRO A 111 -3.36 -17.16 7.08
C PRO A 111 -4.41 -16.72 6.06
N LEU A 112 -4.34 -17.28 4.85
CA LEU A 112 -5.42 -17.14 3.88
C LEU A 112 -6.62 -17.96 4.39
N ASN A 113 -7.78 -17.33 4.54
CA ASN A 113 -9.01 -18.08 4.79
C ASN A 113 -9.33 -18.91 3.55
N ALA A 114 -9.38 -20.24 3.71
CA ALA A 114 -9.76 -21.17 2.64
C ALA A 114 -11.22 -20.98 2.17
N ASP A 115 -12.06 -20.35 3.01
CA ASP A 115 -13.51 -20.17 2.78
C ASP A 115 -13.88 -18.74 2.33
N ALA A 116 -12.91 -17.90 1.98
CA ALA A 116 -13.16 -16.55 1.47
C ALA A 116 -13.22 -16.56 -0.05
N ASP A 117 -14.39 -16.92 -0.59
CA ASP A 117 -14.81 -16.65 -1.97
C ASP A 117 -14.96 -15.14 -2.24
#